data_AF-A0A3C1K6R1-F1
#
_entry.id   AF-A0A3C1K6R1-F1
#
_cell.length_a   1.000
_cell.length_b   1.000
_cell.length_c   1.000
_cell.angle_alpha   90.00
_cell.angle_beta   90.00
_cell.angle_gamma   90.00
#
_symmetry.space_group_name_H-M   'P 1'
#
loop_
_entity.id
_entity.type
_entity.pdbx_description
1 polymer ?
#
loop_
_entity_poly.entity_id
_entity_poly.type
_entity_poly.pdbx_seq_one_letter_code
_entity_poly.pdbx_strand_id
1 'polypeptide(L)'
;MENFLDLAEIKYFNSENAKIYRTKSGFAAMKAFMPPIKKDDLSEENHDNTPDWQDLGRVYFHRMFPFDSPDEFISVLDKDGKEYGVIRNLIDFSGEDAEIISETLYRKYLCPEITKILSLKERLGYSYWEVETDKGRMNFSMHDTFRNIARVSDTRLVLSDVDGNRFSVKDTLALDRKSYRKIELYL
;
A
#
# COMPACT_ATOMS: atom_id res chain seq x y z
N MET A 1 20.71 -33.67 -1.26
CA MET A 1 20.94 -32.25 -0.92
C MET A 1 19.75 -31.54 -1.52
N GLU A 2 18.73 -31.26 -0.71
CA GLU A 2 17.55 -30.52 -1.18
C GLU A 2 18.02 -29.15 -1.70
N ASN A 3 17.65 -28.84 -2.94
CA ASN A 3 18.00 -27.59 -3.56
C ASN A 3 17.17 -26.50 -2.88
N PHE A 4 17.82 -25.61 -2.14
CA PHE A 4 17.16 -24.47 -1.48
C PHE A 4 16.41 -23.57 -2.47
N LEU A 5 16.71 -23.65 -3.77
CA LEU A 5 16.00 -22.93 -4.83
C LEU A 5 14.60 -23.50 -5.14
N ASP A 6 14.28 -24.71 -4.69
CA ASP A 6 12.95 -25.32 -4.89
C ASP A 6 11.93 -24.87 -3.82
N LEU A 7 12.33 -24.02 -2.85
CA LEU A 7 11.49 -23.63 -1.71
C LEU A 7 10.47 -22.53 -2.03
N ALA A 8 10.63 -21.79 -3.14
CA ALA A 8 9.63 -20.84 -3.63
C ALA A 8 9.91 -20.48 -5.10
N GLU A 9 9.14 -21.06 -6.03
CA GLU A 9 9.11 -20.55 -7.40
C GLU A 9 8.40 -19.19 -7.41
N ILE A 10 9.16 -18.10 -7.58
CA ILE A 10 8.59 -16.76 -7.66
C ILE A 10 7.88 -16.61 -9.00
N LYS A 11 6.56 -16.43 -8.97
CA LYS A 11 5.77 -16.11 -10.15
C LYS A 11 6.02 -14.66 -10.56
N TYR A 12 6.36 -14.43 -11.83
CA TYR A 12 6.48 -13.08 -12.38
C TYR A 12 5.24 -12.69 -13.20
N PHE A 13 4.76 -11.46 -13.00
CA PHE A 13 3.64 -10.88 -13.73
C PHE A 13 4.10 -9.87 -14.78
N ASN A 14 3.48 -9.93 -15.96
CA ASN A 14 3.66 -9.00 -17.07
C ASN A 14 2.33 -8.83 -17.83
N SER A 15 2.32 -7.99 -18.86
CA SER A 15 1.12 -7.72 -19.67
C SER A 15 0.54 -8.93 -20.44
N GLU A 16 1.28 -10.04 -20.56
CA GLU A 16 0.81 -11.27 -21.22
C GLU A 16 0.04 -12.17 -20.25
N ASN A 17 0.42 -12.19 -18.97
CA ASN A 17 -0.13 -13.09 -17.96
C ASN A 17 -0.88 -12.40 -16.82
N ALA A 18 -1.01 -11.08 -16.85
CA ALA A 18 -1.79 -10.30 -15.89
C ALA A 18 -2.52 -9.13 -16.56
N LYS A 19 -3.70 -8.80 -16.03
CA LYS A 19 -4.52 -7.65 -16.42
C LYS A 19 -5.00 -6.93 -15.17
N ILE A 20 -4.78 -5.64 -15.11
CA ILE A 20 -5.10 -4.81 -13.94
C ILE A 20 -6.34 -4.00 -14.29
N TYR A 21 -7.23 -3.85 -13.31
CA TYR A 21 -8.47 -3.09 -13.50
C TYR A 21 -8.87 -2.39 -12.21
N ARG A 22 -9.74 -1.39 -12.32
CA ARG A 22 -10.36 -0.74 -11.16
C ARG A 22 -11.67 -1.42 -10.83
N THR A 23 -11.83 -1.76 -9.55
CA THR A 23 -13.14 -2.13 -9.01
C THR A 23 -14.11 -0.95 -9.08
N LYS A 24 -15.42 -1.19 -8.90
CA LYS A 24 -16.43 -0.13 -8.84
C LYS A 24 -16.15 0.93 -7.76
N SER A 25 -15.45 0.56 -6.70
CA SER A 25 -15.03 1.45 -5.59
C SER A 25 -13.66 2.10 -5.82
N GLY A 26 -13.02 1.87 -6.97
CA GLY A 26 -11.76 2.52 -7.35
C GLY A 26 -10.49 1.81 -6.87
N PHE A 27 -10.59 0.69 -6.16
CA PHE A 27 -9.41 -0.10 -5.78
C PHE A 27 -8.82 -0.85 -6.98
N ALA A 28 -7.50 -0.99 -6.99
CA ALA A 28 -6.79 -1.84 -7.94
C ALA A 28 -7.15 -3.32 -7.71
N ALA A 29 -7.41 -4.01 -8.80
CA ALA A 29 -7.71 -5.44 -8.85
C ALA A 29 -6.99 -6.08 -10.04
N MET A 30 -6.81 -7.40 -10.00
CA MET A 30 -6.02 -8.10 -11.01
C MET A 30 -6.64 -9.43 -11.41
N LYS A 31 -6.62 -9.71 -12.71
CA LYS A 31 -6.75 -11.06 -13.25
C LYS A 31 -5.37 -11.56 -13.65
N ALA A 32 -5.09 -12.84 -13.43
CA ALA A 32 -3.79 -13.41 -13.78
C ALA A 32 -3.90 -14.86 -14.27
N PHE A 33 -3.01 -15.22 -15.19
CA PHE A 33 -2.83 -16.59 -15.69
C PHE A 33 -1.84 -17.34 -14.80
N MET A 34 -2.38 -18.13 -13.86
CA MET A 34 -1.61 -18.80 -12.82
C MET A 34 -2.29 -20.09 -12.35
N PRO A 35 -1.57 -21.01 -11.67
CA PRO A 35 -2.19 -22.18 -11.05
C PRO A 35 -3.30 -21.78 -10.07
N PRO A 36 -4.31 -22.64 -9.85
CA PRO A 36 -5.40 -22.36 -8.92
C PRO A 36 -4.90 -21.92 -7.55
N ILE A 37 -5.43 -20.79 -7.04
CA ILE A 37 -5.12 -20.38 -5.66
C ILE A 37 -5.74 -21.40 -4.71
N LYS A 38 -4.89 -22.11 -3.96
CA LYS A 38 -5.34 -23.00 -2.89
C LYS A 38 -6.11 -22.17 -1.86
N LYS A 39 -7.41 -22.44 -1.71
CA LYS A 39 -8.20 -21.96 -0.58
C LYS A 39 -7.79 -22.77 0.64
N ASP A 40 -7.82 -22.19 1.84
CA ASP A 40 -7.48 -22.85 3.11
C ASP A 40 -8.47 -23.97 3.51
N ASP A 41 -9.22 -24.50 2.56
CA ASP A 41 -10.12 -25.62 2.74
C ASP A 41 -9.25 -26.89 2.78
N LEU A 42 -9.29 -27.62 3.90
CA LEU A 42 -8.48 -28.80 4.24
C LEU A 42 -8.72 -30.04 3.33
N SER A 43 -9.05 -29.86 2.05
CA SER A 43 -9.21 -30.96 1.10
C SER A 43 -7.88 -31.25 0.39
N GLU A 44 -7.24 -32.35 0.81
CA GLU A 44 -6.22 -33.04 0.02
C GLU A 44 -6.88 -33.71 -1.20
N GLU A 45 -7.13 -32.96 -2.26
CA GLU A 45 -7.41 -33.53 -3.57
C GLU A 45 -6.27 -33.20 -4.54
N ASN A 46 -5.97 -34.14 -5.44
CA ASN A 46 -5.01 -33.97 -6.54
C ASN A 46 -5.45 -32.78 -7.41
N HIS A 47 -5.06 -31.58 -7.02
CA HIS A 47 -5.37 -30.38 -7.78
C HIS A 47 -4.52 -30.36 -9.04
N ASP A 48 -5.22 -30.33 -10.17
CA ASP A 48 -4.64 -29.94 -11.42
C ASP A 48 -4.06 -28.52 -11.27
N ASN A 49 -2.73 -28.43 -11.27
CA ASN A 49 -2.01 -27.16 -11.17
C ASN A 49 -1.87 -26.48 -12.54
N THR A 50 -2.59 -26.94 -13.56
CA THR A 50 -2.59 -26.30 -14.87
C THR A 50 -3.03 -24.84 -14.73
N PRO A 51 -2.22 -23.87 -15.17
CA PRO A 51 -2.57 -22.46 -15.06
C PRO A 51 -3.81 -22.11 -15.90
N ASP A 52 -4.67 -21.27 -15.33
CA ASP A 52 -5.79 -20.64 -16.04
C ASP A 52 -5.95 -19.19 -15.59
N TRP A 53 -6.71 -18.39 -16.34
CA TRP A 53 -7.06 -17.02 -15.98
C TRP A 53 -7.98 -17.01 -14.76
N GLN A 54 -7.47 -16.47 -13.67
CA GLN A 54 -8.20 -16.31 -12.42
C GLN A 54 -8.38 -14.83 -12.10
N ASP A 55 -9.54 -14.48 -11.53
CA ASP A 55 -9.76 -13.16 -10.96
C ASP A 55 -9.34 -13.18 -9.49
N LEU A 56 -8.26 -12.46 -9.18
CA LEU A 56 -7.70 -12.38 -7.83
C LEU A 56 -8.45 -11.36 -6.98
N GLY A 57 -9.37 -10.59 -7.58
CA GLY A 57 -10.05 -9.49 -6.93
C GLY A 57 -9.08 -8.36 -6.58
N ARG A 58 -9.33 -7.67 -5.47
CA ARG A 58 -8.49 -6.56 -5.00
C ARG A 58 -7.09 -7.07 -4.66
N VAL A 59 -6.08 -6.40 -5.21
CA VAL A 59 -4.66 -6.66 -4.94
C VAL A 59 -3.96 -5.43 -4.38
N TYR A 60 -2.80 -5.64 -3.78
CA TYR A 60 -1.98 -4.58 -3.20
C TYR A 60 -0.58 -4.64 -3.83
N PHE A 61 -0.06 -3.49 -4.26
CA PHE A 61 1.27 -3.37 -4.86
C PHE A 61 2.28 -2.81 -3.86
N HIS A 62 3.38 -3.53 -3.64
CA HIS A 62 4.44 -3.16 -2.70
C HIS A 62 5.80 -3.20 -3.39
N ARG A 63 6.55 -2.10 -3.37
CA ARG A 63 7.97 -2.09 -3.78
C ARG A 63 8.77 -2.92 -2.79
N MET A 64 9.48 -3.94 -3.27
CA MET A 64 10.44 -4.69 -2.45
C MET A 64 11.66 -3.81 -2.11
N PHE A 65 12.05 -2.91 -3.01
CA PHE A 65 13.16 -1.97 -2.82
C PHE A 65 12.69 -0.52 -3.04
N PRO A 66 11.95 0.07 -2.09
CA PRO A 66 11.27 1.37 -2.29
C PRO A 66 12.17 2.55 -2.67
N PHE A 67 13.45 2.48 -2.33
CA PHE A 67 14.42 3.57 -2.52
C PHE A 67 15.40 3.30 -3.67
N ASP A 68 15.87 2.06 -3.79
CA ASP A 68 16.93 1.71 -4.75
C ASP A 68 16.36 1.40 -6.13
N SER A 69 15.19 0.75 -6.19
CA SER A 69 14.59 0.27 -7.45
C SER A 69 13.06 0.45 -7.42
N PRO A 70 12.56 1.71 -7.41
CA PRO A 70 11.15 2.00 -7.14
C PRO A 70 10.18 1.47 -8.21
N ASP A 71 10.66 1.18 -9.42
CA ASP A 71 9.85 0.66 -10.52
C ASP A 71 10.15 -0.83 -10.79
N GLU A 72 10.97 -1.47 -9.96
CA GLU A 72 11.32 -2.89 -10.08
C GLU A 72 10.91 -3.70 -8.84
N PHE A 73 10.71 -4.99 -9.05
CA PHE A 73 10.38 -5.96 -8.01
C PHE A 73 9.19 -5.48 -7.14
N ILE A 74 8.05 -5.28 -7.80
CA ILE A 74 6.80 -4.88 -7.17
C ILE A 74 6.01 -6.15 -6.81
N SER A 75 5.94 -6.45 -5.53
CA SER A 75 5.13 -7.55 -4.99
C SER A 75 3.65 -7.28 -5.20
N VAL A 76 2.91 -8.32 -5.59
CA VAL A 76 1.45 -8.32 -5.73
C VAL A 76 0.85 -9.20 -4.64
N LEU A 77 0.14 -8.58 -3.71
CA LEU A 77 -0.35 -9.21 -2.49
C LEU A 77 -1.88 -9.27 -2.45
N ASP A 78 -2.41 -10.22 -1.69
CA ASP A 78 -3.81 -10.23 -1.26
C ASP A 78 -4.05 -9.30 -0.05
N LYS A 79 -5.28 -9.31 0.48
CA LYS A 79 -5.69 -8.50 1.65
C LYS A 79 -5.00 -8.89 2.96
N ASP A 80 -4.52 -10.12 3.06
CA ASP A 80 -3.88 -10.67 4.26
C ASP A 80 -2.34 -10.58 4.15
N GLY A 81 -1.83 -10.02 3.05
CA GLY A 81 -0.40 -9.83 2.80
C GLY A 81 0.28 -11.04 2.19
N LYS A 82 -0.47 -12.05 1.72
CA LYS A 82 0.08 -13.21 1.01
C LYS A 82 0.42 -12.82 -0.42
N GLU A 83 1.64 -13.16 -0.85
CA GLU A 83 2.12 -12.84 -2.19
C GLU A 83 1.58 -13.80 -3.24
N TYR A 84 1.02 -13.24 -4.33
CA TYR A 84 0.68 -13.98 -5.55
C TYR A 84 1.86 -14.09 -6.52
N GLY A 85 2.76 -13.10 -6.49
CA GLY A 85 3.93 -13.01 -7.34
C GLY A 85 4.47 -11.59 -7.41
N VAL A 86 5.36 -11.35 -8.38
CA VAL A 86 6.16 -10.13 -8.49
C VAL A 86 6.09 -9.57 -9.90
N ILE A 87 5.85 -8.27 -10.04
CA ILE A 87 6.10 -7.55 -11.28
C ILE A 87 7.59 -7.19 -11.31
N ARG A 88 8.32 -7.67 -12.32
CA ARG A 88 9.77 -7.46 -12.40
C ARG A 88 10.09 -5.99 -12.67
N ASN A 89 9.44 -5.38 -13.65
CA ASN A 89 9.54 -3.96 -13.92
C ASN A 89 8.19 -3.38 -14.32
N LEU A 90 7.88 -2.16 -13.88
CA LEU A 90 6.65 -1.46 -14.24
C LEU A 90 6.48 -1.31 -15.77
N ILE A 91 7.58 -1.21 -16.53
CA ILE A 91 7.56 -1.12 -18.00
C ILE A 91 7.05 -2.40 -18.69
N ASP A 92 6.96 -3.52 -17.97
CA ASP A 92 6.36 -4.76 -18.47
C ASP A 92 4.83 -4.63 -18.67
N PHE A 93 4.27 -3.51 -18.19
CA PHE A 93 2.89 -3.08 -18.37
C PHE A 93 2.82 -1.75 -19.14
N SER A 94 1.69 -1.50 -19.79
CA SER A 94 1.44 -0.26 -20.52
C SER A 94 -0.03 0.14 -20.44
N GLY A 95 -0.33 1.38 -20.82
CA GLY A 95 -1.69 1.89 -20.81
C GLY A 95 -2.31 1.93 -19.42
N GLU A 96 -3.59 1.57 -19.34
CA GLU A 96 -4.38 1.62 -18.09
C GLU A 96 -3.80 0.71 -17.00
N ASP A 97 -3.23 -0.46 -17.36
CA ASP A 97 -2.61 -1.38 -16.40
C ASP A 97 -1.47 -0.68 -15.62
N ALA A 98 -0.55 -0.06 -16.36
CA ALA A 98 0.60 0.66 -15.78
C ALA A 98 0.16 1.90 -14.99
N GLU A 99 -0.87 2.61 -15.46
CA GLU A 99 -1.43 3.76 -14.75
C GLU A 99 -2.01 3.36 -13.39
N ILE A 100 -2.77 2.26 -13.32
CA ILE A 100 -3.34 1.78 -12.06
C ILE A 100 -2.23 1.36 -11.08
N ILE A 101 -1.23 0.62 -11.55
CA ILE A 101 -0.10 0.18 -10.71
C ILE A 101 0.66 1.41 -10.19
N SER A 102 1.08 2.30 -11.08
CA SER A 102 1.86 3.50 -10.74
C SER A 102 1.11 4.42 -9.80
N GLU A 103 -0.18 4.66 -10.00
CA GLU A 103 -0.98 5.49 -9.09
C GLU A 103 -1.12 4.85 -7.71
N THR A 104 -1.34 3.54 -7.65
CA THR A 104 -1.45 2.80 -6.39
C THR A 104 -0.13 2.89 -5.61
N LEU A 105 1.00 2.66 -6.29
CA LEU A 105 2.33 2.81 -5.70
C LEU A 105 2.62 4.25 -5.30
N TYR A 106 2.31 5.22 -6.15
CA TYR A 106 2.50 6.63 -5.85
C TYR A 106 1.75 7.01 -4.58
N ARG A 107 0.46 6.68 -4.46
CA ARG A 107 -0.34 6.95 -3.25
C ARG A 107 0.26 6.29 -2.01
N LYS A 108 0.66 5.03 -2.10
CA LYS A 108 1.22 4.25 -0.99
C LYS A 108 2.55 4.81 -0.49
N TYR A 109 3.42 5.19 -1.40
CA TYR A 109 4.79 5.66 -1.09
C TYR A 109 4.92 7.19 -1.04
N LEU A 110 3.83 7.91 -1.28
CA LEU A 110 3.76 9.33 -1.00
C LEU A 110 3.84 9.55 0.51
N CYS A 111 4.61 10.55 0.92
CA CYS A 111 4.61 11.04 2.29
C CYS A 111 4.34 12.55 2.27
N PRO A 112 3.08 12.98 2.08
CA PRO A 112 2.74 14.40 2.02
C PRO A 112 3.19 15.13 3.28
N GLU A 113 3.70 16.34 3.11
CA GLU A 113 4.06 17.21 4.22
C GLU A 113 2.82 17.97 4.67
N ILE A 114 2.33 17.69 5.87
CA ILE A 114 1.22 18.41 6.51
C ILE A 114 1.71 19.81 6.86
N THR A 115 1.13 20.80 6.19
CA THR A 115 1.39 22.22 6.44
C THR A 115 0.35 22.82 7.40
N LYS A 116 -0.84 22.21 7.48
CA LYS A 116 -1.92 22.67 8.37
C LYS A 116 -2.88 21.55 8.76
N ILE A 117 -3.38 21.59 9.99
CA ILE A 117 -4.37 20.66 10.50
C ILE A 117 -5.71 21.37 10.66
N LEU A 118 -6.61 21.12 9.72
CA LEU A 118 -7.93 21.77 9.64
C LEU A 118 -8.88 21.17 10.69
N SER A 119 -8.94 19.85 10.80
CA SER A 119 -9.76 19.13 11.76
C SER A 119 -9.07 17.87 12.27
N LEU A 120 -9.29 17.59 13.55
CA LEU A 120 -8.92 16.34 14.21
C LEU A 120 -10.08 15.94 15.12
N LYS A 121 -10.67 14.77 14.89
CA LYS A 121 -11.80 14.25 15.67
C LYS A 121 -11.55 12.81 16.06
N GLU A 122 -11.73 12.49 17.34
CA GLU A 122 -11.56 11.12 17.84
C GLU A 122 -12.92 10.46 18.10
N ARG A 123 -13.09 9.20 17.68
CA ARG A 123 -14.26 8.36 17.97
C ARG A 123 -13.86 6.88 17.97
N LEU A 124 -14.29 6.15 19.01
CA LEU A 124 -14.16 4.68 19.09
C LEU A 124 -12.73 4.15 18.82
N GLY A 125 -11.70 4.85 19.33
CA GLY A 125 -10.29 4.45 19.14
C GLY A 125 -9.68 4.85 17.78
N TYR A 126 -10.45 5.53 16.93
CA TYR A 126 -9.97 6.12 15.68
C TYR A 126 -9.85 7.64 15.80
N SER A 127 -8.89 8.22 15.09
CA SER A 127 -8.81 9.65 14.82
C SER A 127 -9.01 9.92 13.33
N TYR A 128 -9.83 10.93 13.03
CA TYR A 128 -10.15 11.38 11.68
C TYR A 128 -9.52 12.74 11.45
N TRP A 129 -8.66 12.82 10.45
CA TRP A 129 -7.84 13.97 10.15
C TRP A 129 -8.28 14.61 8.84
N GLU A 130 -8.31 15.94 8.85
CA GLU A 130 -8.44 16.75 7.66
C GLU A 130 -7.30 17.77 7.66
N VAL A 131 -6.48 17.75 6.63
CA VAL A 131 -5.21 18.48 6.58
C VAL A 131 -5.01 19.18 5.25
N GLU A 132 -4.24 20.28 5.27
CA GLU A 132 -3.60 20.81 4.07
C GLU A 132 -2.17 20.26 4.01
N THR A 133 -1.75 19.87 2.81
CA THR A 133 -0.41 19.34 2.54
C THR A 133 0.23 20.08 1.37
N ASP A 134 1.52 19.85 1.15
CA ASP A 134 2.23 20.28 -0.07
C ASP A 134 1.64 19.70 -1.37
N LYS A 135 0.76 18.69 -1.26
CA LYS A 135 0.03 18.05 -2.38
C LYS A 135 -1.46 18.37 -2.38
N GLY A 136 -1.90 19.36 -1.61
CA GLY A 136 -3.31 19.76 -1.50
C GLY A 136 -4.01 19.20 -0.27
N ARG A 137 -5.34 19.30 -0.24
CA ARG A 137 -6.17 18.89 0.91
C ARG A 137 -6.35 17.37 0.92
N MET A 138 -6.14 16.75 2.08
CA MET A 138 -6.25 15.30 2.25
C MET A 138 -7.00 14.95 3.52
N ASN A 139 -7.63 13.76 3.50
CA ASN A 139 -8.32 13.18 4.64
C ASN A 139 -7.77 11.78 4.89
N PHE A 140 -7.50 11.45 6.15
CA PHE A 140 -7.04 10.12 6.53
C PHE A 140 -7.55 9.78 7.94
N SER A 141 -7.49 8.48 8.28
CA SER A 141 -7.90 7.99 9.59
C SER A 141 -6.80 7.12 10.19
N MET A 142 -6.58 7.24 11.50
CA MET A 142 -5.64 6.38 12.22
C MET A 142 -6.39 5.60 13.29
N HIS A 143 -6.05 4.33 13.47
CA HIS A 143 -6.46 3.54 14.64
C HIS A 143 -5.37 3.65 15.70
N ASP A 144 -5.69 3.92 16.96
CA ASP A 144 -4.67 4.12 18.01
C ASP A 144 -3.64 5.20 17.61
N THR A 145 -4.11 6.46 17.61
CA THR A 145 -3.35 7.65 17.17
C THR A 145 -1.94 7.70 17.74
N PHE A 146 -1.77 7.43 19.04
CA PHE A 146 -0.47 7.51 19.72
C PHE A 146 0.55 6.54 19.13
N ARG A 147 0.14 5.32 18.81
CA ARG A 147 1.06 4.32 18.23
C ARG A 147 1.42 4.60 16.78
N ASN A 148 0.59 5.39 16.09
CA ASN A 148 0.74 5.68 14.67
C ASN A 148 1.36 7.05 14.38
N ILE A 149 1.76 7.80 15.42
CA ILE A 149 2.60 8.99 15.31
C ILE A 149 4.01 8.63 15.79
N ALA A 150 4.97 8.63 14.87
CA ALA A 150 6.38 8.42 15.15
C ALA A 150 7.12 9.75 15.18
N ARG A 151 7.81 10.04 16.29
CA ARG A 151 8.71 11.20 16.41
C ARG A 151 10.08 10.84 15.86
N VAL A 152 10.45 11.45 14.73
CA VAL A 152 11.71 11.19 14.01
C VAL A 152 12.83 12.11 14.48
N SER A 153 12.48 13.30 14.98
CA SER A 153 13.39 14.23 15.67
C SER A 153 12.59 15.09 16.64
N ASP A 154 13.23 16.03 17.33
CA ASP A 154 12.56 16.93 18.26
C ASP A 154 11.37 17.67 17.66
N THR A 155 11.38 17.97 16.35
CA THR A 155 10.29 18.71 15.69
C THR A 155 9.67 17.97 14.52
N ARG A 156 10.17 16.78 14.15
CA ARG A 156 9.67 16.03 12.99
C ARG A 156 8.81 14.85 13.40
N LEU A 157 7.61 14.78 12.84
CA LEU A 157 6.69 13.65 12.99
C LEU A 157 6.47 12.92 11.67
N VAL A 158 6.23 11.61 11.75
CA VAL A 158 5.67 10.80 10.68
C VAL A 158 4.41 10.12 11.22
N LEU A 159 3.30 10.25 10.49
CA LEU A 159 2.01 9.70 10.82
C LEU A 159 1.69 8.57 9.85
N SER A 160 1.10 7.47 10.32
CA SER A 160 0.67 6.34 9.48
C SER A 160 -0.83 6.10 9.60
N ASP A 161 -1.55 6.07 8.48
CA ASP A 161 -3.00 5.83 8.47
C ASP A 161 -3.36 4.32 8.46
N VAL A 162 -4.66 4.02 8.55
CA VAL A 162 -5.17 2.63 8.55
C VAL A 162 -4.90 1.87 7.25
N ASP A 163 -4.66 2.58 6.14
CA ASP A 163 -4.32 2.00 4.84
C ASP A 163 -2.80 1.90 4.63
N GLY A 164 -2.00 2.34 5.61
CA GLY A 164 -0.55 2.34 5.59
C GLY A 164 0.09 3.53 4.85
N ASN A 165 -0.70 4.53 4.46
CA ASN A 165 -0.17 5.77 3.88
C ASN A 165 0.57 6.55 4.96
N ARG A 166 1.63 7.27 4.55
CA ARG A 166 2.42 8.08 5.47
C ARG A 166 2.17 9.56 5.23
N PHE A 167 2.21 10.33 6.31
CA PHE A 167 2.24 11.78 6.28
C PHE A 167 3.39 12.26 7.15
N SER A 168 3.88 13.47 6.93
CA SER A 168 4.90 14.04 7.81
C SER A 168 4.56 15.46 8.25
N VAL A 169 4.93 15.79 9.48
CA VAL A 169 5.07 17.18 9.92
C VAL A 169 6.57 17.42 9.99
N LYS A 170 7.11 18.21 9.08
CA LYS A 170 8.56 18.42 8.96
C LYS A 170 9.14 19.16 10.17
N ASP A 171 8.41 20.19 10.62
CA ASP A 171 8.73 20.98 11.80
C ASP A 171 7.44 21.39 12.52
N THR A 172 7.19 20.79 13.68
CA THR A 172 6.03 21.10 14.53
C THR A 172 6.02 22.55 15.00
N LEU A 173 7.19 23.19 15.14
CA LEU A 173 7.28 24.59 15.56
C LEU A 173 6.92 25.58 14.45
N ALA A 174 6.98 25.14 13.19
CA ALA A 174 6.54 25.92 12.03
C ALA A 174 5.02 25.87 11.80
N LEU A 175 4.29 24.98 12.50
CA LEU A 175 2.83 24.93 12.42
C LEU A 175 2.20 26.17 13.04
N ASP A 176 1.06 26.59 12.48
CA ASP A 176 0.25 27.62 13.12
C ASP A 176 -0.27 27.12 14.49
N ARG A 177 -0.51 28.07 15.41
CA ARG A 177 -0.93 27.76 16.79
C ARG A 177 -2.15 26.86 16.89
N LYS A 178 -3.11 26.94 15.95
CA LYS A 178 -4.31 26.08 15.97
C LYS A 178 -3.95 24.66 15.57
N SER A 179 -3.09 24.48 14.57
CA SER A 179 -2.58 23.19 14.15
C SER A 179 -1.75 22.53 15.28
N TYR A 180 -0.79 23.26 15.85
CA TYR A 180 0.04 22.75 16.96
C TYR A 180 -0.80 22.26 18.15
N ARG A 181 -1.78 23.05 18.59
CA ARG A 181 -2.68 22.68 19.70
C ARG A 181 -3.46 21.38 19.48
N LYS A 182 -3.72 20.99 18.22
CA LYS A 182 -4.42 19.73 17.94
C LYS A 182 -3.54 18.51 18.18
N ILE A 183 -2.23 18.67 18.05
CA ILE A 183 -1.29 17.56 18.13
C ILE A 183 -0.41 17.59 19.38
N GLU A 184 -0.46 18.67 20.16
CA GLU A 184 0.33 18.89 21.38
C GLU A 184 0.25 17.70 22.36
N LEU A 185 -0.89 17.01 22.43
CA LEU A 185 -1.07 15.83 23.30
C LEU A 185 -0.32 14.58 22.82
N TYR A 186 0.16 14.55 21.56
CA TYR A 186 0.89 13.43 20.98
C TYR A 186 2.40 13.72 20.79
N LEU A 187 2.87 14.90 21.20
CA LEU A 187 4.28 15.29 21.16
C LEU A 187 5.01 14.84 22.43
#